data_AF-X1MYD7-F1
#
_entry.id   AF-X1MYD7-F1
#
_cell.length_a   1.000
_cell.length_b   1.000
_cell.length_c   1.000
_cell.angle_alpha   90.00
_cell.angle_beta   90.00
_cell.angle_gamma   90.00
#
_symmetry.space_group_name_H-M   'P 1'
#
loop_
_entity.id
_entity.type
_entity.pdbx_description
1 polymer ?
#
loop_
_entity_poly.entity_id
_entity_poly.type
_entity_poly.pdbx_seq_one_letter_code
_entity_poly.pdbx_strand_id
1 'polypeptide(L)' 'MRYFFMVLRVMGIITDWSSKALVDGKVTLNEAVDLAVRVAEALSIPTDIQLPK' A
#
# COMPACT_ATOMS: atom_id res chain seq x y z
N MET A 1 -3.15 -15.43 -15.92
CA MET A 1 -4.33 -15.24 -15.02
C MET A 1 -4.11 -15.69 -13.58
N ARG A 2 -3.48 -16.86 -13.27
CA ARG A 2 -3.26 -17.31 -11.87
C ARG A 2 -2.55 -16.29 -10.97
N TYR A 3 -1.51 -15.64 -11.49
CA TYR A 3 -0.73 -14.65 -10.74
C TYR A 3 -1.47 -13.33 -10.50
N PHE A 4 -2.36 -12.94 -11.42
CA PHE A 4 -3.14 -11.70 -11.31
C PHE A 4 -4.06 -11.72 -10.09
N PHE A 5 -4.81 -12.80 -9.89
CA PHE A 5 -5.67 -12.97 -8.72
C PHE A 5 -4.87 -13.09 -7.41
N MET A 6 -3.67 -13.66 -7.48
CA MET A 6 -2.78 -13.74 -6.32
C MET A 6 -2.28 -12.34 -5.91
N VAL A 7 -1.91 -11.49 -6.86
CA VAL A 7 -1.53 -10.09 -6.61
C VAL A 7 -2.68 -9.30 -5.98
N LEU A 8 -3.89 -9.37 -6.54
CA LEU A 8 -5.06 -8.71 -5.96
C LEU A 8 -5.37 -9.17 -4.53
N ARG A 9 -5.17 -10.46 -4.25
CA ARG A 9 -5.39 -11.03 -2.92
C ARG A 9 -4.33 -10.52 -1.92
N VAL A 10 -3.07 -10.49 -2.32
CA VAL A 10 -1.97 -9.95 -1.50
C VAL A 10 -2.21 -8.47 -1.22
N MET A 11 -2.63 -7.70 -2.22
CA MET A 11 -2.98 -6.28 -2.07
C MET A 11 -4.09 -6.07 -1.03
N GLY A 12 -5.17 -6.84 -1.09
CA GLY A 12 -6.24 -6.76 -0.10
C GLY A 12 -5.78 -7.04 1.33
N ILE A 13 -4.89 -8.03 1.51
CA ILE A 13 -4.29 -8.36 2.82
C ILE A 13 -3.43 -7.20 3.32
N ILE A 14 -2.60 -6.63 2.45
CA ILE A 14 -1.73 -5.50 2.80
C ILE A 14 -2.58 -4.30 3.21
N THR A 15 -3.60 -3.93 2.44
CA THR A 15 -4.47 -2.78 2.76
C THR A 15 -5.20 -2.96 4.10
N ASP A 16 -5.76 -4.14 4.37
CA ASP A 16 -6.44 -4.42 5.65
C ASP A 16 -5.47 -4.36 6.84
N TRP A 17 -4.27 -4.93 6.67
CA TRP A 17 -3.23 -4.88 7.69
C TRP A 17 -2.75 -3.44 7.94
N SER A 18 -2.45 -2.68 6.88
CA SER A 18 -1.96 -1.30 6.98
C SER A 18 -2.98 -0.38 7.64
N SER A 19 -4.27 -0.54 7.33
CA SER A 19 -5.34 0.24 7.97
C SER A 19 -5.40 -0.02 9.48
N LYS A 20 -5.34 -1.30 9.89
CA LYS A 20 -5.31 -1.66 11.32
C LYS A 20 -4.03 -1.20 12.00
N ALA A 21 -2.89 -1.32 11.34
CA ALA A 21 -1.60 -0.91 11.88
C ALA A 21 -1.49 0.61 12.07
N LEU A 22 -2.14 1.39 11.20
CA LEU A 22 -2.26 2.85 11.34
C LEU A 22 -3.10 3.22 12.58
N VAL A 23 -4.24 2.55 12.78
CA VAL A 23 -5.12 2.77 13.95
C VAL A 23 -4.44 2.36 15.25
N ASP A 24 -3.69 1.26 15.23
CA ASP A 24 -2.91 0.78 16.38
C ASP A 24 -1.66 1.65 16.68
N GLY A 25 -1.37 2.66 15.84
CA GLY A 25 -0.16 3.49 15.94
C GLY A 25 1.14 2.72 15.69
N LYS A 26 1.07 1.51 15.13
CA LYS A 26 2.22 0.66 14.79
C LYS A 26 2.95 1.14 13.55
N VAL A 27 2.27 1.91 12.70
CA VAL A 27 2.80 2.47 11.46
C VAL A 27 2.40 3.93 11.41
N THR A 28 3.36 4.79 11.09
CA THR A 28 3.14 6.23 10.92
C THR A 28 2.41 6.52 9.61
N LEU A 29 1.78 7.70 9.52
CA LEU A 29 1.11 8.12 8.30
C LEU A 29 2.06 8.15 7.09
N ASN A 30 3.32 8.55 7.32
CA ASN A 30 4.35 8.57 6.28
C ASN A 30 4.70 7.18 5.77
N GLU A 31 4.84 6.19 6.65
CA GLU A 31 5.11 4.81 6.27
C GLU A 31 3.92 4.17 5.52
N ALA A 32 2.68 4.49 5.91
CA ALA A 32 1.49 4.02 5.21
C ALA A 32 1.42 4.60 3.78
N VAL A 33 1.79 5.87 3.60
CA VAL A 33 1.83 6.50 2.27
C VAL A 33 3.01 5.98 1.44
N ASP A 34 4.18 5.75 2.02
CA ASP A 34 5.32 5.11 1.33
C ASP A 34 4.94 3.72 0.81
N LEU A 35 4.22 2.94 1.62
CA LEU A 35 3.70 1.63 1.21
C LEU A 35 2.73 1.75 0.02
N ALA A 36 1.82 2.72 0.05
CA ALA A 36 0.87 2.96 -1.03
C ALA A 36 1.57 3.38 -2.34
N VAL A 37 2.61 4.21 -2.27
CA VAL A 37 3.41 4.63 -3.44
C VAL A 37 4.15 3.44 -4.04
N ARG A 38 4.88 2.65 -3.25
CA ARG A 38 5.58 1.44 -3.73
C ARG A 38 4.65 0.43 -4.38
N VAL A 39 3.45 0.30 -3.82
CA VAL A 39 2.38 -0.54 -4.36
C VAL A 39 1.91 -0.04 -5.72
N ALA A 40 1.71 1.27 -5.86
CA ALA A 40 1.32 1.86 -7.13
C ALA A 40 2.42 1.73 -8.20
N GLU A 41 3.69 1.93 -7.83
CA GLU A 41 4.86 1.68 -8.70
C GLU A 41 4.91 0.22 -9.17
N ALA A 42 4.69 -0.74 -8.27
CA ALA A 42 4.65 -2.16 -8.59
C ALA A 42 3.52 -2.51 -9.59
N LEU A 43 2.42 -1.76 -9.57
CA LEU A 43 1.31 -1.88 -10.52
C LEU A 43 1.48 -0.98 -11.76
N SER A 44 2.61 -0.26 -11.86
CA SER A 44 2.86 0.74 -12.91
C SER A 44 1.74 1.79 -13.03
N ILE A 45 1.09 2.10 -11.90
CA ILE A 45 0.09 3.16 -11.79
C ILE A 45 0.85 4.46 -11.56
N PRO A 46 0.65 5.50 -12.40
CA PRO A 46 1.27 6.79 -12.18
C PRO A 46 0.73 7.41 -10.89
N THR A 47 1.59 7.52 -9.88
CA THR A 47 1.30 8.20 -8.62
C THR A 47 1.96 9.56 -8.59
N ASP A 48 1.15 10.60 -8.72
CA ASP A 48 1.57 11.98 -8.48
C ASP A 48 1.38 12.33 -6.98
N ILE A 49 1.88 11.46 -6.10
CA ILE A 49 1.73 11.59 -4.65
C ILE A 49 3.01 12.26 -4.12
N GLN A 50 2.94 13.56 -3.86
CA GLN A 50 4.01 14.28 -3.17
C GLN A 50 3.87 14.07 -1.67
N LEU A 51 4.77 13.26 -1.10
CA LEU A 51 4.94 13.12 0.35
C LEU A 51 5.50 14.43 0.93
N PRO A 52 4.86 15.06 1.93
CA PRO A 52 5.49 16.16 2.66
C PRO A 52 6.71 15.62 3.43
N LYS A 53 7.87 16.27 3.23
CA LYS A 53 9.14 15.95 3.91
C LYS A 53 9.10 16.32 5.39
#